data_AF-A0A670IRE3-F1
#
_entry.id   AF-A0A670IRE3-F1
#
_cell.length_a   1.000
_cell.length_b   1.000
_cell.length_c   1.000
_cell.angle_alpha   90.00
_cell.angle_beta   90.00
_cell.angle_gamma   90.00
#
_symmetry.space_group_name_H-M   'P 1'
#
loop_
_entity.id
_entity.type
_entity.pdbx_description
1 polymer ?
#
loop_
_entity_poly.entity_id
_entity_poly.type
_entity_poly.pdbx_seq_one_letter_code
_entity_poly.pdbx_strand_id
1 'polypeptide(L)'
;MEQEASASGPQQPACKEEAPSAEPGALDCVICFTPYDRLFRLPKELSCGHIFCLECLARINVSSEDVNALTCPICRAPTAFPSRKGLPGLPTRCDLLEILTAAIRGHVASIWRNMP
;
A
#
# COMPACT_ATOMS: atom_id res chain seq x y z
N MET A 1 35.67 20.46 45.12
CA MET A 1 36.28 19.37 44.35
C MET A 1 35.51 18.13 44.73
N GLU A 2 34.57 17.73 43.88
CA GLU A 2 33.71 16.53 43.93
C GLU A 2 32.82 16.71 42.68
N GLN A 3 33.19 16.27 41.47
CA GLN A 3 33.08 14.92 40.92
C GLN A 3 31.79 14.22 41.33
N GLU A 4 30.82 14.16 40.41
CA GLU A 4 30.08 12.93 40.08
C GLU A 4 29.68 12.96 38.61
N ALA A 5 30.13 11.95 37.87
CA ALA A 5 29.85 11.73 36.47
C ALA A 5 28.55 10.94 36.35
N SER A 6 27.48 11.57 35.85
CA SER A 6 26.23 10.87 35.55
C SER A 6 26.32 10.25 34.16
N ALA A 7 26.76 8.99 34.12
CA ALA A 7 26.63 8.12 32.97
C ALA A 7 25.14 7.89 32.67
N SER A 8 24.60 8.65 31.72
CA SER A 8 23.27 8.36 31.17
C SER A 8 23.39 7.13 30.27
N GLY A 9 22.75 6.04 30.71
CA GLY A 9 22.81 4.74 30.07
C GLY A 9 22.15 4.70 28.68
N PRO A 10 22.52 3.72 27.85
CA PRO A 10 21.87 3.50 26.56
C PRO A 10 20.52 2.82 26.75
N GLN A 11 19.43 3.51 26.42
CA GLN A 11 18.12 2.87 26.25
C GLN A 11 17.64 3.11 24.82
N GLN A 12 17.70 2.01 24.08
CA GLN A 12 17.27 1.83 22.71
C GLN A 12 15.78 2.24 22.49
N PRO A 13 15.41 2.53 21.24
CA PRO A 13 14.07 2.95 20.86
C PRO A 13 13.12 1.76 20.89
N ALA A 14 12.11 1.80 21.75
CA ALA A 14 10.96 0.92 21.64
C ALA A 14 9.99 1.58 20.63
N CYS A 15 10.25 1.36 19.34
CA CYS A 15 9.24 1.50 18.31
C CYS A 15 8.10 0.56 18.74
N LYS A 16 7.00 1.12 19.20
CA LYS A 16 5.87 0.36 19.72
C LYS A 16 5.41 -0.59 18.63
N GLU A 17 5.47 -1.89 18.93
CA GLU A 17 4.97 -2.99 18.12
C GLU A 17 3.43 -2.93 18.16
N GLU A 18 2.87 -1.91 17.52
CA GLU A 18 1.46 -1.88 17.18
C GLU A 18 1.37 -2.59 15.84
N ALA A 19 0.87 -3.82 15.85
CA ALA A 19 0.41 -4.47 14.63
C ALA A 19 -0.35 -3.42 13.82
N PRO A 20 -0.05 -3.21 12.53
CA PRO A 20 -0.77 -2.24 11.73
C PRO A 20 -2.22 -2.71 11.74
N SER A 21 -3.03 -2.08 12.60
CA SER A 21 -4.47 -2.14 12.57
C SER A 21 -4.78 -1.49 11.24
N ALA A 22 -4.85 -2.32 10.21
CA ALA A 22 -5.20 -1.89 8.88
C ALA A 22 -6.62 -1.34 9.00
N GLU A 23 -6.72 -0.02 9.19
CA GLU A 23 -8.00 0.67 9.18
C GLU A 23 -8.73 0.21 7.91
N PRO A 24 -9.96 -0.29 8.03
CA PRO A 24 -10.62 -1.10 7.00
C PRO A 24 -10.85 -0.39 5.67
N GLY A 25 -10.55 0.91 5.55
CA GLY A 25 -10.61 1.67 4.30
C GLY A 25 -9.25 2.03 3.69
N ALA A 26 -8.13 1.78 4.36
CA ALA A 26 -6.79 2.11 3.82
C ALA A 26 -6.30 1.10 2.75
N LEU A 27 -6.94 -0.07 2.70
CA LEU A 27 -6.64 -1.14 1.75
C LEU A 27 -7.64 -1.21 0.59
N ASP A 28 -8.53 -0.22 0.47
CA ASP A 28 -9.55 -0.20 -0.56
C ASP A 28 -9.19 0.80 -1.65
N CYS A 29 -9.52 0.43 -2.89
CA CYS A 29 -9.37 1.34 -4.00
C CYS A 29 -10.43 2.44 -3.97
N VAL A 30 -10.01 3.71 -4.02
CA VAL A 30 -10.92 4.87 -4.02
C VAL A 30 -11.83 5.00 -5.24
N ILE A 31 -11.62 4.21 -6.30
CA ILE A 31 -12.46 4.22 -7.51
C ILE A 31 -13.57 3.16 -7.44
N CYS A 32 -13.21 1.93 -7.05
CA CYS A 32 -14.14 0.80 -7.03
C CYS A 32 -14.55 0.36 -5.62
N PHE A 33 -14.06 1.03 -4.58
CA PHE A 33 -14.32 0.74 -3.16
C PHE A 33 -14.18 -0.74 -2.81
N THR A 34 -13.24 -1.41 -3.48
CA THR A 34 -12.98 -2.84 -3.32
C THR A 34 -11.57 -3.00 -2.75
N PRO A 35 -11.35 -3.98 -1.85
CA PRO A 35 -10.02 -4.25 -1.30
C PRO A 35 -9.01 -4.60 -2.40
N TYR A 36 -7.79 -4.13 -2.21
CA TYR A 36 -6.66 -4.48 -3.05
C TYR A 36 -6.34 -5.97 -2.95
N ASP A 37 -5.80 -6.53 -4.02
CA ASP A 37 -5.44 -7.94 -4.13
C ASP A 37 -4.09 -8.09 -4.85
N ARG A 38 -3.46 -9.26 -4.72
CA ARG A 38 -2.15 -9.55 -5.32
C ARG A 38 -2.18 -9.93 -6.79
N LEU A 39 -3.36 -10.08 -7.38
CA LEU A 39 -3.53 -10.49 -8.78
C LEU A 39 -4.00 -9.33 -9.67
N PHE A 40 -5.28 -8.97 -9.56
CA PHE A 40 -5.92 -8.02 -10.48
C PHE A 40 -6.16 -6.64 -9.86
N ARG A 41 -6.21 -6.56 -8.53
CA ARG A 41 -6.44 -5.31 -7.77
C ARG A 41 -5.17 -4.83 -7.09
N LEU A 42 -4.05 -4.94 -7.81
CA LEU A 42 -2.75 -4.55 -7.28
C LEU A 42 -2.72 -3.01 -7.06
N PRO A 43 -2.28 -2.51 -5.89
CA PRO A 43 -2.25 -1.09 -5.59
C PRO A 43 -1.09 -0.42 -6.35
N LYS A 44 -1.39 0.13 -7.51
CA LYS A 44 -0.43 0.81 -8.38
C LYS A 44 -0.34 2.28 -8.00
N GLU A 45 0.89 2.74 -7.83
CA GLU A 45 1.21 4.13 -7.55
C GLU A 45 1.51 4.88 -8.85
N LEU A 46 0.94 6.08 -8.98
CA LEU A 46 1.18 7.01 -10.07
C LEU A 46 2.37 7.93 -9.76
N SER A 47 2.87 8.64 -10.77
CA SER A 47 3.98 9.61 -10.59
C SER A 47 3.66 10.73 -9.59
N CYS A 48 2.38 11.00 -9.38
CA CYS A 48 1.86 11.96 -8.41
C CYS A 48 1.72 11.42 -6.98
N GLY A 49 2.00 10.13 -6.74
CA GLY A 49 1.88 9.48 -5.44
C GLY A 49 0.48 8.96 -5.09
N HIS A 50 -0.51 9.14 -5.97
CA HIS A 50 -1.84 8.54 -5.79
C HIS A 50 -1.85 7.05 -6.14
N ILE A 51 -2.65 6.28 -5.42
CA ILE A 51 -2.68 4.81 -5.48
C ILE A 51 -4.06 4.33 -5.94
N PHE A 52 -4.09 3.43 -6.92
CA PHE A 52 -5.34 2.86 -7.47
C PHE A 52 -5.18 1.38 -7.81
N CYS A 53 -6.31 0.69 -7.97
CA CYS A 53 -6.30 -0.71 -8.39
C CYS A 53 -5.89 -0.85 -9.86
N LEU A 54 -5.09 -1.86 -10.19
CA LEU A 54 -4.66 -2.12 -11.57
C LEU A 54 -5.84 -2.20 -12.56
N GLU A 55 -6.91 -2.91 -12.20
CA GLU A 55 -8.14 -3.03 -12.99
C GLU A 55 -8.80 -1.66 -13.27
N CYS A 56 -8.83 -0.78 -12.27
CA CYS A 56 -9.41 0.55 -12.36
C CYS A 56 -8.61 1.42 -13.33
N LEU A 57 -7.29 1.39 -13.21
CA LEU A 57 -6.38 2.10 -14.09
C LEU A 57 -6.45 1.56 -15.52
N ALA A 58 -6.55 0.25 -15.71
CA ALA A 58 -6.72 -0.37 -17.03
C ALA A 58 -8.01 0.11 -17.70
N ARG A 59 -9.13 0.16 -16.97
CA ARG A 59 -10.41 0.68 -17.49
C ARG A 59 -10.32 2.15 -17.88
N ILE A 60 -9.64 2.99 -17.10
CA ILE A 60 -9.43 4.41 -17.43
C ILE A 60 -8.55 4.56 -18.67
N ASN A 61 -7.49 3.76 -18.76
CA ASN A 61 -6.57 3.80 -19.89
C ASN A 61 -7.21 3.32 -21.20
N VAL A 62 -8.16 2.38 -21.17
CA VAL A 62 -8.93 1.95 -22.36
C VAL A 62 -9.68 3.11 -23.03
N SER A 63 -10.11 4.10 -22.25
CA SER A 63 -10.76 5.31 -22.79
C SER A 63 -9.78 6.43 -23.17
N SER A 64 -8.48 6.23 -22.95
CA SER A 64 -7.44 7.22 -23.25
C SER A 64 -6.85 6.96 -24.63
N GLU A 65 -6.64 8.02 -25.42
CA GLU A 65 -5.92 7.92 -26.70
C GLU A 65 -4.41 7.63 -26.50
N ASP A 66 -3.88 8.02 -25.34
CA ASP A 66 -2.48 7.80 -24.97
C ASP A 66 -2.23 6.40 -24.38
N VAL A 67 -1.69 5.49 -25.20
CA VAL A 67 -1.32 4.13 -24.76
C VAL A 67 -0.04 4.09 -23.90
N ASN A 68 0.71 5.19 -23.85
CA ASN A 68 2.00 5.29 -23.15
C ASN A 68 1.93 6.09 -21.84
N ALA A 69 0.78 6.67 -21.52
CA ALA A 69 0.59 7.44 -20.31
C ALA A 69 -0.85 7.30 -19.80
N LEU A 70 -1.05 7.59 -18.51
CA LEU A 70 -2.39 7.82 -17.97
C LEU A 70 -2.46 9.17 -17.27
N THR A 71 -3.67 9.70 -17.17
CA THR A 71 -3.94 10.89 -16.37
C THR A 71 -4.52 10.48 -15.02
N CYS A 72 -3.96 11.01 -13.93
CA CYS A 72 -4.49 10.74 -12.59
C CYS A 72 -5.93 11.28 -12.46
N PRO A 73 -6.90 10.47 -11.99
CA PRO A 73 -8.29 10.92 -11.83
C PRO A 73 -8.48 11.95 -10.70
N ILE A 74 -7.52 12.09 -9.79
CA ILE A 74 -7.60 12.99 -8.63
C ILE A 74 -6.95 14.34 -8.94
N CYS A 75 -5.69 14.33 -9.39
CA CYS A 75 -4.91 15.56 -9.58
C CYS A 75 -4.61 15.89 -11.04
N ARG A 76 -5.11 15.10 -12.00
CA ARG A 76 -4.88 15.26 -13.46
C ARG A 76 -3.41 15.26 -13.88
N ALA A 77 -2.51 14.80 -13.02
CA ALA A 77 -1.09 14.67 -13.36
C ALA A 77 -0.88 13.50 -14.34
N PRO A 78 -0.12 13.71 -15.43
CA PRO A 78 0.23 12.63 -16.35
C PRO A 78 1.26 11.70 -15.71
N THR A 79 1.05 10.39 -15.90
CA THR A 79 1.95 9.32 -15.47
C THR A 79 2.37 8.52 -16.69
N ALA A 80 3.63 8.63 -17.08
CA ALA A 80 4.18 7.83 -18.17
C ALA A 80 4.40 6.38 -17.72
N PHE A 81 4.13 5.43 -18.61
CA PHE A 81 4.42 4.02 -18.36
C PHE A 81 5.90 3.70 -18.55
N PRO A 82 6.46 2.77 -17.77
CA PRO A 82 7.81 2.28 -18.02
C PRO A 82 7.88 1.53 -19.35
N SER A 83 8.98 1.76 -20.07
CA SER A 83 9.24 1.19 -21.39
C SER A 83 9.09 -0.33 -21.38
N ARG A 84 8.18 -0.85 -22.22
CA ARG A 84 7.79 -2.26 -22.44
C ARG A 84 6.86 -2.92 -21.43
N LYS A 85 6.61 -2.34 -20.27
CA LYS A 85 5.80 -3.00 -19.22
C LYS A 85 4.44 -2.35 -19.02
N GLY A 86 4.19 -1.21 -19.67
CA GLY A 86 2.90 -0.55 -19.70
C GLY A 86 2.36 -0.25 -18.31
N LEU A 87 1.04 -0.27 -18.18
CA LEU A 87 0.34 -0.08 -16.92
C LEU A 87 0.71 -1.07 -15.80
N PRO A 88 0.80 -2.41 -16.03
CA PRO A 88 1.23 -3.33 -14.97
C PRO A 88 2.68 -3.13 -14.53
N GLY A 89 3.47 -2.39 -15.32
CA GLY A 89 4.81 -1.96 -14.99
C GLY A 89 4.90 -0.89 -13.90
N LEU A 90 3.81 -0.19 -13.59
CA LEU A 90 3.82 0.87 -12.60
C LEU A 90 4.26 0.36 -11.22
N PRO A 91 4.95 1.20 -10.43
CA PRO A 91 5.37 0.84 -9.08
C PRO A 91 4.15 0.43 -8.26
N THR A 92 4.34 -0.60 -7.44
CA THR A 92 3.32 -1.08 -6.51
C THR A 92 3.75 -0.64 -5.11
N ARG A 93 2.81 -0.10 -4.33
CA ARG A 93 3.11 0.30 -2.94
C ARG A 93 3.36 -0.94 -2.09
N CYS A 94 4.62 -1.16 -1.71
CA CYS A 94 5.07 -2.34 -0.99
C CYS A 94 4.43 -2.47 0.39
N ASP A 95 4.26 -1.37 1.12
CA ASP A 95 3.61 -1.37 2.45
C ASP A 95 2.20 -1.96 2.39
N LEU A 96 1.40 -1.53 1.40
CA LEU A 96 0.06 -2.08 1.18
C LEU A 96 0.12 -3.56 0.81
N LEU A 97 1.07 -3.95 -0.03
CA LEU A 97 1.26 -5.34 -0.42
C LEU A 97 1.57 -6.23 0.80
N GLU A 98 2.44 -5.76 1.70
CA GLU A 98 2.84 -6.47 2.91
C GLU A 98 1.65 -6.65 3.87
N ILE A 99 0.87 -5.58 4.08
CA ILE A 99 -0.37 -5.63 4.87
C ILE A 99 -1.37 -6.62 4.27
N LEU A 100 -1.56 -6.64 2.94
CA LEU A 100 -2.44 -7.62 2.28
C LEU A 100 -2.03 -9.07 2.56
N THR A 101 -0.72 -9.36 2.68
CA THR A 101 -0.26 -10.71 3.07
C THR A 101 -0.44 -10.99 4.56
N ALA A 102 -0.33 -9.98 5.42
CA ALA A 102 -0.62 -10.13 6.84
C ALA A 102 -2.12 -10.41 7.08
N ALA A 103 -3.02 -9.76 6.35
CA ALA A 103 -4.47 -9.93 6.48
C ALA A 103 -4.94 -11.37 6.19
N ILE A 104 -4.31 -12.08 5.24
CA ILE A 104 -4.61 -13.49 4.91
C ILE A 104 -4.30 -14.42 6.10
N ARG A 105 -3.38 -14.04 7.00
CA ARG A 105 -2.98 -14.83 8.18
C ARG A 105 -3.89 -14.59 9.40
N GLY A 106 -4.82 -13.64 9.35
CA GLY A 106 -5.71 -13.29 10.47
C GLY A 106 -6.93 -14.20 10.64
N HIS A 107 -7.39 -14.88 9.58
CA HIS A 107 -8.61 -15.68 9.64
C HIS A 107 -8.47 -16.97 10.47
N VAL A 108 -7.25 -17.48 10.67
CA VAL A 108 -7.02 -18.70 11.46
C VAL A 108 -6.95 -18.43 12.97
N ALA A 109 -6.60 -17.21 13.38
CA ALA A 109 -6.44 -16.84 14.79
C ALA A 109 -7.78 -16.66 15.51
N SER A 110 -8.84 -16.31 14.77
CA SER A 110 -10.21 -16.21 15.31
C SER A 110 -10.87 -17.57 15.54
N ILE A 111 -10.44 -18.61 14.82
CA ILE A 111 -10.98 -19.97 14.95
C ILE A 111 -10.41 -20.66 16.20
N TRP A 112 -9.16 -20.37 16.58
CA TRP A 112 -8.51 -20.96 17.78
C TRP A 112 -8.86 -20.30 19.11
N ARG A 113 -9.53 -19.13 19.12
CA ARG A 113 -9.87 -18.41 20.36
C ARG A 113 -11.25 -18.79 20.93
N ASN A 114 -11.99 -19.65 20.23
CA ASN A 114 -13.34 -20.08 20.59
C ASN A 114 -13.49 -21.61 20.43
N MET A 115 -12.45 -22.36 20.76
CA MET A 115 -12.54 -23.82 20.92
C MET A 115 -12.81 -24.09 22.41
N PRO A 116 -13.94 -24.71 22.77
CA PRO A 116 -14.30 -24.97 24.18
C PRO A 116 -13.36 -25.97 24.84
#